data_AF-D8M3Y1-F1
#
_entry.id   AF-D8M3Y1-F1
#
_cell.length_a   1.000
_cell.length_b   1.000
_cell.length_c   1.000
_cell.angle_alpha   90.00
_cell.angle_beta   90.00
_cell.angle_gamma   90.00
#
_symmetry.space_group_name_H-M   'P 1'
#
loop_
_entity.id
_entity.type
_entity.pdbx_description
1 polymer ?
#
loop_
_entity_poly.entity_id
_entity_poly.type
_entity_poly.pdbx_seq_one_letter_code
_entity_poly.pdbx_strand_id
1 'polypeptide(L)'
;MVESIIKSKEILYKQVAPFVKEIVSNNEQKGRHTTIAVSGSSQPLLLSKLLTDGSISWKNVEFYFADERCVPYDHPDSNYYAWSKAFEDAHIPQNNIHKANSGATPEESAEL
;
A
#
# COMPACT_ATOMS: atom_id res chain seq x y z
N MET A 1 -9.25 -3.69 -20.59
CA MET A 1 -8.86 -2.60 -19.69
C MET A 1 -10.10 -1.86 -19.27
N VAL A 2 -10.29 -1.63 -17.97
CA VAL A 2 -11.33 -0.73 -17.47
C VAL A 2 -10.66 0.62 -17.33
N GLU A 3 -11.02 1.60 -18.15
CA GLU A 3 -10.60 2.98 -17.97
C GLU A 3 -11.68 3.71 -17.17
N SER A 4 -11.33 4.16 -15.96
CA SER A 4 -12.18 5.00 -15.11
C SER A 4 -11.36 6.15 -14.57
N ILE A 5 -11.78 7.38 -14.87
CA ILE A 5 -11.14 8.60 -14.36
C ILE A 5 -12.00 9.15 -13.23
N ILE A 6 -11.46 9.11 -12.01
CA ILE A 6 -12.15 9.59 -10.82
C ILE A 6 -11.81 11.06 -10.60
N LYS A 7 -12.79 11.94 -10.82
CA LYS A 7 -12.61 13.41 -10.73
C LYS A 7 -12.68 13.98 -9.32
N SER A 8 -12.94 13.15 -8.30
CA SER A 8 -13.03 13.61 -6.90
C SER A 8 -12.25 12.70 -5.95
N LYS A 9 -11.36 13.32 -5.17
CA LYS A 9 -10.57 12.67 -4.12
C LYS A 9 -11.47 12.03 -3.05
N GLU A 10 -12.63 12.63 -2.76
CA GLU A 10 -13.54 12.16 -1.71
C GLU A 10 -14.20 10.82 -2.02
N ILE A 11 -14.38 10.52 -3.32
CA ILE A 11 -15.02 9.27 -3.77
C ILE A 11 -14.00 8.22 -4.21
N LEU A 12 -12.70 8.55 -4.21
CA LEU A 12 -11.65 7.67 -4.73
C LEU A 12 -11.66 6.32 -4.02
N TYR A 13 -11.67 6.29 -2.69
CA TYR A 13 -11.70 5.03 -1.95
C TYR A 13 -12.97 4.22 -2.26
N LYS A 14 -14.14 4.86 -2.42
CA LYS A 14 -15.40 4.16 -2.74
C LYS A 14 -15.35 3.45 -4.09
N GLN A 15 -14.59 3.99 -5.03
CA GLN A 15 -14.42 3.43 -6.37
C GLN A 15 -13.30 2.40 -6.41
N VAL A 16 -12.21 2.58 -5.67
CA VAL A 16 -11.06 1.66 -5.64
C VAL A 16 -11.30 0.45 -4.75
N ALA A 17 -12.00 0.62 -3.62
CA ALA A 17 -12.24 -0.45 -2.65
C ALA A 17 -12.89 -1.71 -3.24
N PRO A 18 -13.93 -1.62 -4.09
CA PRO A 18 -14.52 -2.80 -4.72
C PRO A 18 -13.53 -3.60 -5.56
N PHE A 19 -12.67 -2.93 -6.33
CA PHE A 19 -11.66 -3.60 -7.16
C PHE A 19 -10.61 -4.32 -6.32
N VAL A 20 -10.07 -3.65 -5.29
CA VAL A 20 -9.08 -4.28 -4.40
C VAL A 20 -9.70 -5.47 -3.67
N LYS A 21 -10.93 -5.31 -3.16
CA LYS A 21 -11.65 -6.38 -2.47
C LYS A 21 -11.90 -7.59 -3.37
N GLU A 22 -12.31 -7.36 -4.61
CA GLU A 22 -12.52 -8.43 -5.59
C GLU A 22 -11.22 -9.19 -5.86
N ILE A 23 -10.11 -8.48 -6.10
CA ILE A 23 -8.79 -9.10 -6.35
C ILE A 23 -8.36 -9.94 -5.15
N VAL A 24 -8.42 -9.38 -3.93
CA VAL A 24 -8.01 -10.10 -2.72
C VAL A 24 -8.88 -11.33 -2.50
N SER A 25 -10.21 -11.19 -2.59
CA SER A 25 -11.15 -12.30 -2.38
C SER A 25 -10.94 -13.42 -3.41
N ASN A 26 -10.71 -13.07 -4.68
CA ASN A 26 -10.48 -14.04 -5.75
C ASN A 26 -9.17 -14.81 -5.58
N ASN A 27 -8.12 -14.16 -5.06
CA ASN A 27 -6.86 -14.83 -4.76
C ASN A 27 -6.97 -15.72 -3.53
N GLU A 28 -7.64 -15.25 -2.47
CA GLU A 28 -7.88 -16.04 -1.25
C GLU A 28 -8.66 -17.33 -1.56
N GLN A 29 -9.72 -17.26 -2.38
CA GLN A 29 -10.49 -18.44 -2.81
C GLN A 29 -9.64 -19.46 -3.59
N LYS A 30 -8.57 -19.01 -4.24
CA LYS A 30 -7.63 -19.85 -4.98
C LYS A 30 -6.43 -20.29 -4.13
N GLY A 31 -6.40 -19.95 -2.84
CA GLY A 31 -5.28 -20.21 -1.94
C GLY A 31 -4.01 -19.46 -2.32
N ARG A 32 -4.14 -18.26 -2.89
CA ARG A 32 -3.01 -17.42 -3.35
C ARG A 32 -2.90 -16.15 -2.51
N HIS A 33 -1.68 -15.67 -2.32
CA HIS A 33 -1.41 -14.36 -1.74
C HIS A 33 -1.70 -13.24 -2.74
N THR A 34 -2.05 -12.06 -2.22
CA THR A 34 -2.16 -10.84 -3.02
C THR A 34 -1.00 -9.93 -2.68
N THR A 35 -0.33 -9.41 -3.70
CA THR A 35 0.73 -8.42 -3.53
C THR A 35 0.26 -7.07 -4.07
N ILE A 36 0.44 -6.02 -3.29
CA ILE A 36 0.05 -4.65 -3.64
C ILE A 36 1.29 -3.75 -3.57
N ALA A 37 1.60 -3.09 -4.68
CA ALA A 37 2.55 -1.99 -4.68
C ALA A 37 1.84 -0.68 -4.30
N VAL A 38 2.39 0.05 -3.34
CA VAL A 38 1.91 1.38 -2.93
C VAL A 38 2.92 2.45 -3.30
N SER A 39 2.44 3.61 -3.70
CA SER A 39 3.25 4.81 -3.89
C SER A 39 3.10 5.73 -2.68
N GLY A 40 3.96 6.74 -2.56
CA GLY A 40 3.89 7.70 -1.47
C GLY A 40 2.94 8.89 -1.68
N SER A 41 3.37 10.05 -1.16
CA SER A 41 2.66 11.33 -1.27
C SER A 41 1.25 11.28 -0.65
N SER A 42 0.22 11.65 -1.41
CA SER A 42 -1.16 11.76 -0.91
C SER A 42 -1.91 10.43 -0.86
N GLN A 43 -1.34 9.32 -1.35
CA GLN A 43 -2.04 8.03 -1.41
C GLN A 43 -2.45 7.47 -0.03
N PRO A 44 -1.61 7.48 1.03
CA PRO A 44 -2.02 7.05 2.36
C PRO A 44 -3.25 7.82 2.87
N LEU A 45 -3.29 9.14 2.64
CA LEU A 45 -4.42 9.99 3.06
C LEU A 45 -5.70 9.59 2.35
N LEU A 46 -5.63 9.28 1.05
CA LEU A 46 -6.79 8.94 0.23
C LEU A 46 -7.30 7.50 0.46
N LEU A 47 -6.40 6.57 0.78
CA LEU A 47 -6.72 5.14 0.88
C LEU A 47 -6.77 4.62 2.33
N SER A 48 -6.41 5.42 3.34
CA SER A 48 -6.52 5.06 4.76
C SER A 48 -7.91 4.50 5.11
N LYS A 49 -8.98 5.08 4.55
CA LYS A 49 -10.36 4.59 4.73
C LYS A 49 -10.57 3.19 4.17
N LEU A 50 -9.98 2.86 3.02
CA LEU A 50 -10.04 1.50 2.48
C LEU A 50 -9.32 0.52 3.41
N LEU A 51 -8.17 0.88 3.96
CA LEU A 51 -7.43 0.00 4.85
C LEU A 51 -8.18 -0.29 6.16
N THR A 52 -8.97 0.66 6.64
CA THR A 52 -9.62 0.61 7.97
C THR A 52 -11.10 0.29 7.93
N ASP A 53 -11.74 0.16 6.77
CA ASP A 53 -13.19 -0.12 6.67
C ASP A 53 -13.58 -1.56 7.05
N GLY A 54 -12.60 -2.44 7.27
CA GLY A 54 -12.79 -3.83 7.67
C GLY A 54 -13.37 -4.73 6.57
N SER A 55 -13.47 -4.25 5.33
CA SER A 55 -14.05 -5.01 4.22
C SER A 55 -13.09 -6.03 3.61
N ILE A 56 -11.80 -5.93 3.93
CA ILE A 56 -10.71 -6.78 3.44
C ILE A 56 -9.89 -7.28 4.64
N SER A 57 -9.57 -8.58 4.64
CA SER A 57 -8.59 -9.15 5.57
C SER A 57 -7.18 -8.96 5.02
N TRP A 58 -6.37 -8.12 5.68
CA TRP A 58 -5.00 -7.84 5.24
C TRP A 58 -3.98 -8.93 5.61
N LYS A 59 -4.41 -10.01 6.28
CA LYS A 59 -3.51 -11.08 6.77
C LYS A 59 -2.74 -11.79 5.64
N ASN A 60 -3.35 -11.92 4.47
CA ASN A 60 -2.77 -12.62 3.30
C ASN A 60 -2.37 -11.65 2.18
N VAL A 61 -2.27 -10.36 2.50
CA VAL A 61 -1.89 -9.31 1.56
C VAL A 61 -0.52 -8.77 1.94
N GLU A 62 0.40 -8.77 0.99
CA GLU A 62 1.73 -8.20 1.14
C GLU A 62 1.81 -6.84 0.44
N PHE A 63 2.42 -5.86 1.11
CA PHE A 63 2.58 -4.49 0.64
C PHE A 63 4.04 -4.20 0.34
N TYR A 64 4.31 -3.68 -0.85
CA TYR A 64 5.63 -3.25 -1.30
C TYR A 64 5.55 -1.77 -1.68
N PHE A 65 6.65 -1.04 -1.49
CA PHE A 65 6.74 0.35 -1.95
C PHE A 65 7.22 0.38 -3.40
N ALA A 66 6.50 1.07 -4.27
CA ALA A 66 6.88 1.21 -5.68
C ALA A 66 8.19 1.99 -5.86
N ASP A 67 8.45 2.91 -4.93
CA ASP A 67 9.66 3.72 -4.82
C ASP A 67 9.88 4.11 -3.34
N GLU A 68 11.12 4.48 -3.00
CA GLU A 68 11.44 5.12 -1.73
C GLU A 68 12.59 6.12 -1.93
N ARG A 69 12.61 7.16 -1.10
CA ARG A 69 13.66 8.17 -1.07
C ARG A 69 14.81 7.62 -0.24
N CYS A 70 16.05 7.87 -0.64
CA CYS A 70 17.25 7.51 0.14
C CYS A 70 17.41 8.43 1.37
N VAL A 71 16.47 8.34 2.30
CA VAL A 71 16.42 9.05 3.58
C VAL A 71 16.02 8.04 4.68
N PRO A 72 16.31 8.31 5.96
CA PRO A 72 15.85 7.48 7.06
C PRO A 72 14.33 7.23 7.03
N TYR A 73 13.88 6.05 7.47
CA TYR A 73 12.45 5.66 7.44
C TYR A 73 11.54 6.46 8.37
N ASP A 74 12.09 7.26 9.29
CA ASP A 74 11.36 8.20 10.16
C ASP A 74 11.40 9.64 9.62
N HIS A 75 12.07 9.87 8.49
CA HIS A 75 12.12 11.17 7.84
C HIS A 75 10.75 11.53 7.24
N PRO A 76 10.30 12.80 7.32
CA PRO A 76 9.02 13.25 6.76
C PRO A 76 8.82 12.96 5.26
N ASP A 77 9.91 12.85 4.50
CA ASP A 77 9.87 12.55 3.06
C ASP A 77 9.87 11.04 2.72
N SER A 78 9.97 10.15 3.71
CA SER A 78 9.90 8.71 3.47
C SER A 78 8.47 8.28 3.11
N ASN A 79 8.34 7.50 2.04
CA ASN A 79 7.08 6.86 1.67
C ASN A 79 6.64 5.86 2.75
N TYR A 80 7.58 5.11 3.33
CA TYR A 80 7.31 4.26 4.48
C TYR A 80 6.76 5.05 5.66
N TYR A 81 7.38 6.18 6.01
CA TYR A 81 6.89 7.04 7.09
C TYR A 81 5.45 7.50 6.82
N ALA A 82 5.17 7.94 5.59
CA ALA A 82 3.83 8.42 5.20
C ALA A 82 2.73 7.36 5.32
N TRP A 83 3.07 6.08 5.14
CA TRP A 83 2.12 4.96 5.30
C TRP A 83 2.04 4.38 6.71
N SER A 84 3.07 4.58 7.55
CA SER A 84 3.22 3.93 8.86
C SER A 84 1.94 3.95 9.70
N LYS A 85 1.35 5.13 9.90
CA LYS A 85 0.11 5.32 10.66
C LYS A 85 -1.08 4.58 10.05
N ALA A 86 -1.25 4.64 8.73
CA ALA A 86 -2.38 4.00 8.06
C ALA A 86 -2.29 2.46 8.14
N PHE A 87 -1.07 1.92 8.07
CA PHE A 87 -0.83 0.48 8.24
C PHE A 87 -1.02 0.03 9.69
N GLU A 88 -0.60 0.85 10.66
CA GLU A 88 -0.82 0.61 12.08
C GLU A 88 -2.32 0.64 12.41
N ASP A 89 -3.05 1.69 12.00
CA ASP A 89 -4.49 1.84 12.22
C ASP A 89 -5.28 0.66 11.60
N ALA A 90 -4.81 0.11 10.48
CA ALA A 90 -5.38 -1.04 9.80
C ALA A 90 -4.92 -2.41 10.34
N HIS A 91 -4.06 -2.42 11.37
CA HIS A 91 -3.50 -3.62 12.00
C HIS A 91 -2.84 -4.59 10.99
N ILE A 92 -2.15 -4.03 9.99
CA ILE A 92 -1.43 -4.84 9.00
C ILE A 92 -0.21 -5.48 9.68
N PRO A 93 -0.01 -6.81 9.56
CA PRO A 93 1.17 -7.45 10.12
C PRO A 93 2.47 -6.86 9.57
N GLN A 94 3.45 -6.56 10.43
CA GLN A 94 4.72 -5.97 9.98
C GLN A 94 5.46 -6.84 8.95
N ASN A 95 5.35 -8.17 9.06
CA ASN A 95 5.95 -9.10 8.10
C ASN A 95 5.33 -9.03 6.70
N ASN A 96 4.18 -8.38 6.56
CA ASN A 96 3.51 -8.15 5.28
C ASN A 96 3.87 -6.78 4.68
N ILE A 97 4.74 -5.99 5.32
CA ILE A 97 5.13 -4.65 4.86
C ILE A 97 6.62 -4.69 4.49
N HIS A 98 6.89 -4.70 3.19
CA HIS A 98 8.23 -4.85 2.63
C HIS A 98 8.78 -3.48 2.22
N LYS A 99 9.72 -2.96 3.00
CA LYS A 99 10.35 -1.65 2.78
C LYS A 99 11.39 -1.75 1.67
N ALA A 100 11.45 -0.75 0.80
CA ALA A 100 12.60 -0.57 -0.09
C ALA A 100 13.81 -0.05 0.71
N ASN A 101 15.03 -0.48 0.38
CA ASN A 101 16.22 -0.14 1.14
C ASN A 101 16.54 1.37 1.05
N SER A 102 16.23 2.13 2.11
CA SER A 102 16.48 3.57 2.14
C SER A 102 17.85 3.97 2.70
N GLY A 103 18.62 3.01 3.23
CA GLY A 103 19.91 3.23 3.89
C GLY A 103 21.14 3.05 2.98
N ALA A 104 20.94 2.70 1.72
CA ALA A 104 21.98 2.52 0.72
C ALA A 104 21.86 3.59 -0.40
N THR A 105 22.85 3.67 -1.29
CA THR A 105 22.74 4.58 -2.44
C THR A 105 21.63 4.10 -3.38
N PRO A 106 21.06 4.96 -4.26
CA PRO A 106 20.06 4.53 -5.23
C PRO A 106 20.50 3.33 -6.08
N GLU A 107 21.77 3.28 -6.47
CA GLU A 107 22.35 2.18 -7.25
C GLU A 107 22.38 0.88 -6.45
N GLU A 108 22.88 0.92 -5.22
CA GLU A 108 22.94 -0.25 -4.33
C GLU A 108 21.54 -0.77 -3.98
N SER A 109 20.58 0.13 -3.78
CA SER A 109 19.20 -0.23 -3.48
C SER A 109 18.46 -0.88 -4.66
N ALA A 110 18.89 -0.62 -5.90
CA ALA A 110 18.27 -1.18 -7.10
C ALA A 110 18.70 -2.62 -7.42
N GLU A 111 19.78 -3.10 -6.80
CA GLU A 111 20.31 -4.47 -7.00
C GLU A 111 19.71 -5.51 -6.05
N LEU A 112 18.90 -5.08 -5.07
CA LEU A 112 18.28 -5.90 -4.01
C LEU A 112 16.84 -6.31 -4.35
#